data_AF-A0A937XBJ0-F1
#
_entry.id   AF-A0A937XBJ0-F1
#
_cell.length_a   1.000
_cell.length_b   1.000
_cell.length_c   1.000
_cell.angle_alpha   90.00
_cell.angle_beta   90.00
_cell.angle_gamma   90.00
#
_symmetry.space_group_name_H-M   'P 1'
#
loop_
_entity.id
_entity.type
_entity.pdbx_description
1 polymer ?
#
loop_
_entity_poly.entity_id
_entity_poly.type
_entity_poly.pdbx_seq_one_letter_code
_entity_poly.pdbx_strand_id
1 'polypeptide(L)' 'LAVERAREVKPRLKTGICGEHGGDPQSIAFCDEVGLDYVSCSPFRVPIARLAAAQATIWADRPGSEAGHRGQI' A
#
# COMPACT_ATOMS: atom_id res chain seq x y z
N LEU A 1 10.75 7.38 6.23
CA LEU A 1 9.27 7.51 6.32
C LEU A 1 8.75 7.13 7.71
N ALA A 2 7.49 7.47 8.05
CA ALA A 2 6.91 7.10 9.36
C ALA A 2 6.84 5.57 9.57
N VAL A 3 6.59 4.80 8.51
CA VAL A 3 6.56 3.33 8.53
C VAL A 3 7.93 2.75 8.95
N GLU A 4 9.01 3.23 8.35
CA GLU A 4 10.38 2.80 8.68
C GLU A 4 10.71 3.05 10.15
N ARG A 5 10.53 4.31 10.62
CA ARG A 5 10.79 4.70 12.01
C ARG A 5 9.96 3.88 13.00
N ALA A 6 8.71 3.59 12.67
CA ALA A 6 7.84 2.82 13.54
C ALA A 6 8.26 1.34 13.59
N ARG A 7 8.74 0.78 12.47
CA ARG A 7 9.22 -0.61 12.39
C ARG A 7 10.63 -0.80 12.97
N GLU A 8 11.46 0.24 13.03
CA GLU A 8 12.71 0.24 13.83
C GLU A 8 12.43 -0.03 15.32
N VAL A 9 11.34 0.55 15.85
CA VAL A 9 10.93 0.37 17.26
C VAL A 9 10.12 -0.92 17.46
N LYS A 10 9.20 -1.23 16.54
CA LYS A 10 8.36 -2.43 16.59
C LYS A 10 8.31 -3.10 15.21
N PRO A 11 9.17 -4.09 14.94
CA PRO A 11 9.36 -4.67 13.59
C PRO A 11 8.09 -5.17 12.89
N ARG A 12 7.10 -5.61 13.66
CA ARG A 12 5.82 -6.14 13.14
C ARG A 12 4.64 -5.20 13.39
N LEU A 13 4.89 -3.90 13.53
CA LEU A 13 3.80 -2.93 13.67
C LEU A 13 3.00 -2.87 12.37
N LYS A 14 1.69 -3.11 12.49
CA LYS A 14 0.73 -2.94 11.40
C LYS A 14 0.47 -1.46 11.17
N THR A 15 0.60 -1.02 9.92
CA THR A 15 0.42 0.38 9.51
C THR A 15 -0.63 0.47 8.41
N GLY A 16 -1.38 1.57 8.40
CA GLY A 16 -2.37 1.83 7.36
C GLY A 16 -2.74 3.29 7.26
N ILE A 17 -3.52 3.63 6.24
CA ILE A 17 -4.01 4.98 5.96
C ILE A 17 -5.54 5.01 5.95
N CYS A 18 -6.12 6.11 6.39
CA CYS A 18 -7.55 6.38 6.27
C CYS A 18 -7.81 7.73 5.61
N GLY A 19 -9.01 7.92 5.09
CA GLY A 19 -9.46 9.16 4.46
C GLY A 19 -9.57 9.04 2.94
N GLU A 20 -9.64 10.19 2.28
CA GLU A 20 -9.79 10.30 0.82
C GLU A 20 -8.72 9.53 0.04
N HIS A 21 -7.45 9.74 0.44
CA HIS A 21 -6.29 9.11 -0.17
C HIS A 21 -6.33 7.57 -0.09
N GLY A 22 -7.02 7.00 0.89
CA GLY A 22 -7.19 5.54 1.00
C GLY A 22 -8.05 4.93 -0.12
N GLY A 23 -8.70 5.75 -0.95
CA GLY A 23 -9.45 5.31 -2.13
C GLY A 23 -9.01 5.99 -3.43
N ASP A 24 -7.89 6.72 -3.42
CA ASP A 24 -7.28 7.30 -4.62
C ASP A 24 -6.22 6.34 -5.19
N PRO A 25 -6.32 5.91 -6.46
CA PRO A 25 -5.40 4.90 -7.02
C PRO A 25 -3.91 5.28 -6.97
N GLN A 26 -3.56 6.55 -7.22
CA GLN A 26 -2.16 6.98 -7.18
C GLN A 26 -1.61 6.95 -5.76
N SER A 27 -2.41 7.42 -4.80
CA SER A 27 -2.09 7.36 -3.37
C SER A 27 -1.93 5.92 -2.88
N ILE A 28 -2.78 4.98 -3.34
CA ILE A 28 -2.69 3.56 -2.99
C ILE A 28 -1.39 2.94 -3.52
N ALA A 29 -1.00 3.25 -4.75
CA ALA A 29 0.27 2.78 -5.31
C ALA A 29 1.47 3.27 -4.48
N PHE A 30 1.46 4.54 -4.07
CA PHE A 30 2.47 5.07 -3.16
C PHE A 30 2.43 4.36 -1.80
N CYS A 31 1.24 4.10 -1.23
CA CYS A 31 1.11 3.39 0.04
C CYS A 31 1.69 1.97 -0.01
N ASP A 32 1.50 1.27 -1.13
CA ASP A 32 2.12 -0.04 -1.41
C ASP A 32 3.65 0.08 -1.50
N GLU A 33 4.15 1.10 -2.21
CA GLU A 33 5.60 1.40 -2.35
C GLU A 33 6.28 1.77 -1.03
N VAL A 34 5.58 2.43 -0.10
CA VAL A 34 6.13 2.71 1.24
C VAL A 34 5.89 1.59 2.26
N GLY A 35 5.15 0.55 1.87
CA GLY A 35 4.98 -0.69 2.63
C GLY A 35 3.93 -0.60 3.75
N LEU A 36 2.83 0.14 3.53
CA LEU A 36 1.66 0.07 4.40
C LEU A 36 1.00 -1.32 4.32
N ASP A 37 0.43 -1.79 5.43
CA ASP A 37 -0.26 -3.08 5.48
C ASP A 37 -1.71 -3.00 4.95
N TYR A 38 -2.37 -1.84 5.04
CA TYR A 38 -3.75 -1.67 4.58
C TYR A 38 -4.13 -0.23 4.25
N VAL A 39 -5.23 -0.08 3.49
CA VAL A 39 -5.91 1.20 3.23
C VAL A 39 -7.35 1.13 3.71
N SER A 40 -7.89 2.26 4.17
CA SER A 40 -9.27 2.41 4.62
C SER A 40 -9.93 3.59 3.91
N CYS A 41 -11.06 3.33 3.24
CA CYS A 41 -11.80 4.31 2.46
C CYS A 41 -13.31 4.16 2.67
N SER A 42 -14.08 5.11 2.15
CA SER A 42 -15.54 5.05 2.19
C SER A 42 -16.06 3.77 1.50
N PRO A 43 -17.21 3.20 1.92
CA PRO A 43 -17.72 1.94 1.37
C PRO A 43 -17.80 1.91 -0.16
N PHE A 44 -18.23 3.02 -0.77
CA PHE A 44 -18.33 3.16 -2.23
C PHE A 44 -16.99 3.14 -2.96
N ARG A 45 -15.89 3.47 -2.28
CA ARG A 45 -14.52 3.45 -2.82
C ARG A 45 -13.82 2.11 -2.62
N VAL A 46 -14.37 1.19 -1.82
CA VAL A 46 -13.77 -0.14 -1.58
C VAL A 46 -13.47 -0.90 -2.87
N PRO A 47 -14.36 -0.98 -3.89
CA PRO A 47 -14.04 -1.66 -5.14
C PRO A 47 -12.86 -1.03 -5.88
N ILE A 48 -12.79 0.31 -5.91
CA ILE A 48 -11.69 1.06 -6.55
C ILE A 48 -10.38 0.78 -5.80
N ALA A 49 -10.41 0.84 -4.46
CA ALA A 49 -9.23 0.64 -3.64
C ALA A 49 -8.66 -0.78 -3.80
N ARG A 50 -9.52 -1.80 -3.89
CA ARG A 50 -9.12 -3.19 -4.14
C ARG A 50 -8.47 -3.37 -5.51
N LEU A 51 -9.07 -2.79 -6.56
CA LEU A 51 -8.49 -2.85 -7.91
C LEU A 51 -7.14 -2.14 -7.98
N ALA A 52 -7.04 -0.94 -7.42
CA ALA A 52 -5.82 -0.16 -7.40
C ALA A 52 -4.70 -0.88 -6.62
N ALA A 53 -5.01 -1.48 -5.47
CA ALA A 53 -4.04 -2.27 -4.71
C ALA A 53 -3.52 -3.47 -5.53
N ALA A 54 -4.41 -4.21 -6.20
CA ALA A 54 -4.01 -5.31 -7.07
C ALA A 54 -3.12 -4.85 -8.24
N GLN A 55 -3.46 -3.71 -8.86
CA GLN A 55 -2.66 -3.12 -9.94
C GLN A 55 -1.27 -2.71 -9.44
N ALA A 56 -1.19 -2.06 -8.27
CA ALA A 56 0.08 -1.67 -7.65
C ALA A 56 0.99 -2.88 -7.44
N THR A 57 0.47 -3.96 -6.83
CA THR A 57 1.24 -5.20 -6.61
C THR A 57 1.70 -5.82 -7.93
N ILE A 58 0.82 -5.94 -8.93
CA ILE A 58 1.17 -6.53 -10.24
C ILE A 58 2.23 -5.69 -10.97
N TRP A 59 2.15 -4.36 -10.88
CA TRP A 59 3.13 -3.48 -11.49
C TRP A 59 4.48 -3.53 -10.78
N ALA A 60 4.49 -3.62 -9.44
CA ALA A 60 5.71 -3.79 -8.67
C ALA A 60 6.43 -5.11 -9.04
N ASP A 61 5.67 -6.19 -9.24
CA ASP A 61 6.19 -7.52 -9.57
C ASP A 61 6.65 -7.70 -11.02
N ARG A 62 6.48 -6.70 -11.90
CA ARG A 62 6.90 -6.82 -13.30
C ARG A 62 8.43 -6.86 -13.44
N PRO A 63 8.97 -7.75 -14.30
CA PRO A 63 10.41 -7.76 -14.59
C PRO A 63 10.84 -6.44 -15.23
N GLY A 64 11.80 -5.75 -14.61
CA GLY A 64 12.26 -4.41 -14.99
C GLY A 64 11.63 -3.25 -14.20
N SER A 65 10.74 -3.54 -13.25
CA SER A 65 10.25 -2.58 -12.25
C SER A 65 11.34 -2.26 -11.21
N GLU A 66 11.55 -0.99 -10.88
CA GLU A 66 12.43 -0.57 -9.76
C GLU A 66 11.79 -0.80 -8.38
N ALA A 67 10.48 -1.08 -8.32
CA ALA A 67 9.78 -1.37 -7.09
C ALA A 67 10.02 -2.84 -6.69
N GLY A 68 10.88 -3.04 -5.70
CA GLY A 68 11.28 -4.37 -5.23
C GLY A 68 10.10 -5.24 -4.78
N HIS A 69 10.09 -6.49 -5.25
CA HIS A 69 9.15 -7.55 -4.89
C HIS A 69 9.05 -7.74 -3.38
N ARG A 70 7.96 -7.27 -2.77
CA ARG A 70 7.62 -7.59 -1.38
C ARG A 70 6.62 -8.72 -1.34
N GLY A 71 7.13 -9.95 -1.44
CA GLY A 71 6.35 -11.14 -1.13
C GLY A 71 5.81 -11.03 0.30
N GLN A 72 4.49 -10.96 0.44
CA GLN A 72 3.76 -11.20 1.69
C GLN A 72 2.28 -11.47 1.41
N ILE A 73 1.88 -12.73 1.65
CA ILE A 73 0.51 -13.10 2.03
C ILE A 73 0.37 -13.00 3.56
#